data_AF-A0A8I6Z8C6-F1
#
_entry.id   AF-A0A8I6Z8C6-F1
#
_cell.length_a   1.000
_cell.length_b   1.000
_cell.length_c   1.000
_cell.angle_alpha   90.00
_cell.angle_beta   90.00
_cell.angle_gamma   90.00
#
_symmetry.space_group_name_H-M   'P 1'
#
loop_
_entity.id
_entity.type
_entity.pdbx_description
1 polymer ?
#
loop_
_entity_poly.entity_id
_entity_poly.type
_entity_poly.pdbx_seq_one_letter_code
_entity_poly.pdbx_strand_id
1 'polypeptide(L)'
;MAPGARIAVYKVCWKGCASSDILAAFDEATADGVDVISVSLGAVGKAPEFYGNTTAVGAFHAVSKGIVVSASAGNSGPESPPPSTSRHGS
;
A
#
# COMPACT_ATOMS: atom_id res chain seq x y z
N MET A 1 -5.82 -13.28 6.40
CA MET A 1 -7.18 -13.80 6.14
C MET A 1 -7.89 -13.93 7.49
N ALA A 2 -9.05 -13.29 7.65
CA ALA A 2 -9.80 -13.28 8.91
C ALA A 2 -11.32 -13.12 8.65
N PRO A 3 -12.08 -14.21 8.45
CA PRO A 3 -13.49 -14.13 8.03
C PRO A 3 -14.44 -13.45 9.02
N GLY A 4 -14.08 -13.39 10.31
CA GLY A 4 -14.87 -12.71 11.35
C GLY A 4 -14.49 -11.24 11.58
N ALA A 5 -13.55 -10.70 10.81
CA ALA A 5 -13.14 -9.30 10.95
C ALA A 5 -14.26 -8.35 10.48
N ARG A 6 -14.31 -7.16 11.08
CA ARG A 6 -15.15 -6.06 10.58
C ARG A 6 -14.40 -5.32 9.49
N ILE A 7 -15.13 -4.87 8.47
CA ILE A 7 -14.55 -4.13 7.34
C ILE A 7 -15.06 -2.69 7.40
N ALA A 8 -14.15 -1.74 7.50
CA ALA A 8 -14.38 -0.33 7.22
C ALA A 8 -13.81 -0.01 5.83
N VAL A 9 -14.56 0.71 5.00
CA VAL A 9 -14.18 1.00 3.61
C VAL A 9 -13.98 2.50 3.43
N TYR A 10 -12.76 2.88 3.06
CA TYR A 10 -12.39 4.26 2.75
C TYR A 10 -12.12 4.37 1.25
N LYS A 11 -13.04 5.00 0.50
CA LYS A 11 -12.93 5.14 -0.95
C LYS A 11 -12.10 6.37 -1.30
N VAL A 12 -10.86 6.14 -1.73
CA VAL A 12 -9.91 7.21 -2.10
C VAL A 12 -9.65 7.35 -3.59
N CYS A 13 -10.16 6.40 -4.39
CA CYS A 13 -9.98 6.39 -5.84
C CYS A 13 -11.33 6.56 -6.54
N TRP A 14 -11.32 7.43 -7.55
CA TRP A 14 -12.43 7.72 -8.45
C TRP A 14 -11.98 7.45 -9.89
N LYS A 15 -11.81 8.51 -10.71
CA LYS A 15 -11.09 8.41 -11.99
C LYS A 15 -9.57 8.32 -11.80
N GLY A 16 -9.10 8.62 -10.59
CA GLY A 16 -7.74 8.51 -10.08
C GLY A 16 -7.78 8.62 -8.57
N CYS A 17 -6.63 8.52 -7.90
CA CYS A 17 -6.55 8.58 -6.44
C CYS A 17 -5.85 9.87 -6.05
N ALA A 18 -6.60 10.82 -5.50
CA ALA A 18 -6.03 12.10 -5.09
C ALA A 18 -5.19 11.91 -3.82
N SER A 19 -4.03 12.54 -3.77
CA SER A 19 -3.15 12.51 -2.59
C SER A 19 -3.86 12.98 -1.32
N SER A 20 -4.77 13.97 -1.44
CA SER A 20 -5.60 14.46 -0.34
C SER A 20 -6.55 13.38 0.20
N ASP A 21 -7.20 12.63 -0.68
CA ASP A 21 -8.17 11.59 -0.30
C ASP A 21 -7.45 10.42 0.38
N ILE A 22 -6.26 10.07 -0.10
CA ILE A 22 -5.41 9.04 0.49
C ILE A 22 -5.03 9.42 1.92
N LEU A 23 -4.52 10.65 2.14
CA LEU A 23 -4.14 11.10 3.48
C LEU A 23 -5.35 11.21 4.41
N ALA A 24 -6.46 11.78 3.94
CA ALA A 24 -7.69 11.86 4.72
C ALA A 24 -8.21 10.47 5.15
N ALA A 25 -8.11 9.46 4.29
CA ALA A 25 -8.48 8.10 4.65
C ALA A 25 -7.55 7.47 5.68
N PHE A 26 -6.23 7.71 5.62
CA PHE A 26 -5.31 7.25 6.67
C PHE A 26 -5.62 7.90 8.01
N ASP A 27 -5.91 9.21 8.02
CA ASP A 27 -6.26 9.94 9.24
C ASP A 27 -7.58 9.42 9.83
N GLU A 28 -8.61 9.24 9.00
CA GLU A 28 -9.91 8.73 9.45
C GLU A 28 -9.84 7.28 9.91
N ALA A 29 -9.17 6.39 9.16
CA ALA A 29 -8.98 5.00 9.58
C ALA A 29 -8.23 4.90 10.91
N THR A 30 -7.28 5.80 11.12
CA THR A 30 -6.54 5.88 12.38
C THR A 30 -7.42 6.40 13.53
N ALA A 31 -8.27 7.40 13.26
CA ALA A 31 -9.21 7.94 14.24
C ALA A 31 -10.30 6.92 14.62
N ASP A 32 -10.78 6.14 13.65
CA ASP A 32 -11.71 5.03 13.84
C ASP A 32 -11.11 3.85 14.62
N GLY A 33 -9.79 3.84 14.81
CA GLY A 33 -9.09 2.82 15.59
C GLY A 33 -9.06 1.46 14.91
N VAL A 34 -8.89 1.41 13.58
CA VAL A 34 -8.73 0.14 12.87
C VAL A 34 -7.45 -0.59 13.28
N ASP A 35 -7.46 -1.92 13.29
CA ASP A 35 -6.28 -2.72 13.65
C ASP A 35 -5.27 -2.87 12.51
N VAL A 36 -5.78 -2.93 11.27
CA VAL A 36 -4.99 -3.18 10.05
C VAL A 36 -5.55 -2.35 8.90
N ILE A 37 -4.67 -1.73 8.13
CA ILE A 37 -5.01 -1.06 6.86
C ILE A 37 -4.47 -1.91 5.71
N SER A 38 -5.35 -2.24 4.75
CA SER A 38 -4.97 -2.83 3.48
C SER A 38 -5.11 -1.78 2.39
N VAL A 39 -4.00 -1.41 1.75
CA VAL A 39 -3.94 -0.36 0.74
C VAL A 39 -3.29 -0.87 -0.54
N SER A 40 -4.03 -0.91 -1.63
CA SER A 40 -3.51 -1.35 -2.93
C SER A 40 -3.27 -0.16 -3.86
N LEU A 41 -2.38 0.73 -3.44
CA LEU A 41 -2.00 1.95 -4.18
C LEU A 41 -0.49 2.04 -4.30
N GLY A 42 -0.02 2.64 -5.40
CA GLY A 42 1.40 2.86 -5.63
C GLY A 42 1.63 3.77 -6.83
N ALA A 43 2.84 4.30 -6.92
CA ALA A 43 3.29 5.01 -8.11
C ALA A 43 3.42 4.04 -9.29
N VAL A 44 3.23 4.56 -10.50
CA VAL A 44 3.57 3.82 -11.73
C VAL A 44 5.08 3.95 -11.96
N GLY A 45 5.78 2.82 -12.08
CA GLY A 45 7.23 2.81 -12.24
C GLY A 45 7.98 3.03 -10.92
N LYS A 46 8.96 3.93 -10.92
CA LYS A 46 9.80 4.18 -9.74
C LYS A 46 9.01 4.87 -8.64
N ALA A 47 9.08 4.33 -7.42
CA ALA A 47 8.51 4.97 -6.24
C ALA A 47 9.21 6.31 -5.94
N PRO A 48 8.46 7.37 -5.58
CA PRO A 48 9.05 8.62 -5.10
C PRO A 48 9.70 8.43 -3.72
N GLU A 49 10.47 9.43 -3.27
CA GLU A 49 11.02 9.46 -1.91
C GLU A 49 9.91 9.43 -0.85
N PHE A 50 10.24 8.96 0.36
CA PHE A 50 9.25 8.70 1.41
C PHE A 50 8.36 9.91 1.73
N TYR A 51 8.92 11.11 1.84
CA TYR A 51 8.18 12.34 2.12
C TYR A 51 7.33 12.84 0.94
N GLY A 52 7.66 12.42 -0.28
CA GLY A 52 6.87 12.70 -1.49
C GLY A 52 5.82 11.62 -1.79
N ASN A 53 5.78 10.55 -1.00
CA ASN A 53 4.83 9.45 -1.15
C ASN A 53 3.74 9.55 -0.09
N THR A 54 2.53 9.97 -0.48
CA THR A 54 1.41 10.12 0.46
C THR A 54 0.99 8.83 1.13
N THR A 55 1.11 7.68 0.46
CA THR A 55 0.86 6.37 1.08
C THR A 55 1.91 6.08 2.16
N ALA A 56 3.18 6.43 1.93
CA ALA A 56 4.24 6.23 2.93
C ALA A 56 4.07 7.17 4.14
N VAL A 57 3.72 8.43 3.92
CA VAL A 57 3.46 9.41 4.99
C VAL A 57 2.27 8.96 5.85
N GLY A 58 1.14 8.61 5.23
CA GLY A 58 -0.03 8.10 5.95
C GLY A 58 0.25 6.79 6.69
N ALA A 59 0.98 5.87 6.05
CA ALA A 59 1.37 4.61 6.69
C ALA A 59 2.30 4.82 7.88
N PHE A 60 3.26 5.74 7.81
CA PHE A 60 4.14 6.06 8.93
C PHE A 60 3.33 6.58 10.14
N HIS A 61 2.36 7.46 9.91
CA HIS A 61 1.48 7.95 10.96
C HIS A 61 0.63 6.83 11.58
N ALA A 62 0.02 5.96 10.76
CA ALA A 62 -0.76 4.82 11.25
C ALA A 62 0.10 3.82 12.07
N VAL A 63 1.29 3.47 11.57
CA VAL A 63 2.24 2.58 12.24
C VAL A 63 2.70 3.18 13.58
N SER A 64 2.91 4.50 13.65
CA SER A 64 3.27 5.17 14.92
C SER A 64 2.20 5.03 16.01
N LYS A 65 0.97 4.70 15.63
CA LYS A 65 -0.17 4.44 16.52
C LYS A 65 -0.49 2.94 16.69
N GLY A 66 0.38 2.06 16.22
CA GLY A 66 0.25 0.61 16.38
C GLY A 66 -0.58 -0.09 15.31
N ILE A 67 -0.96 0.61 14.23
CA ILE A 67 -1.76 0.05 13.14
C ILE A 67 -0.84 -0.52 12.06
N VAL A 68 -1.03 -1.79 11.71
CA VAL A 68 -0.23 -2.43 10.64
C VAL A 68 -0.78 -2.05 9.26
N VAL A 69 0.11 -1.69 8.33
CA VAL A 69 -0.26 -1.36 6.96
C VAL A 69 0.30 -2.39 5.99
N SER A 70 -0.58 -3.00 5.19
CA SER A 70 -0.22 -3.89 4.08
C SER A 70 -0.38 -3.15 2.75
N ALA A 71 0.70 -3.06 1.97
CA ALA A 71 0.71 -2.38 0.68
C ALA A 71 1.20 -3.31 -0.45
N SER A 72 0.74 -3.06 -1.68
CA SER A 72 1.22 -3.81 -2.85
C SER A 72 2.61 -3.32 -3.29
N ALA A 73 3.41 -4.23 -3.85
CA ALA A 73 4.74 -3.91 -4.39
C ALA A 73 4.70 -3.25 -5.78
N GLY A 74 3.52 -3.22 -6.42
CA GLY A 74 3.36 -2.81 -7.82
C GLY A 74 3.47 -3.99 -8.81
N ASN A 75 2.98 -3.76 -10.03
CA ASN A 75 2.87 -4.78 -11.08
C ASN A 75 3.77 -4.49 -12.30
N SER A 76 4.77 -3.62 -12.15
CA SER A 76 5.66 -3.20 -13.26
C SER A 76 6.85 -4.14 -13.47
N GLY A 77 6.93 -5.24 -12.72
CA GLY A 77 8.04 -6.18 -12.81
C GLY A 77 7.83 -7.31 -13.84
N PRO A 78 8.91 -8.04 -14.16
CA PRO A 78 10.31 -7.71 -13.87
C PRO A 78 10.91 -6.79 -14.96
N GLU A 79 11.76 -5.82 -14.57
CA GLU A 79 12.53 -4.99 -15.52
C GLU A 79 13.69 -5.76 -16.19
N SER A 80 14.20 -6.80 -15.52
CA SER A 80 15.22 -7.71 -16.05
C SER A 80 14.70 -9.16 -15.99
N PRO A 81 14.87 -9.97 -17.05
CA PRO A 81 14.52 -11.39 -16.97
C PRO A 81 15.29 -12.05 -15.81
N PRO A 82 14.71 -13.07 -15.15
CA PRO A 82 15.41 -13.80 -14.11
C PRO A 82 16.76 -14.29 -14.66
N PRO A 83 17.84 -14.31 -13.85
CA PRO A 83 19.12 -14.84 -14.28
C PRO A 83 18.88 -16.24 -14.86
N SER A 84 19.40 -16.49 -16.07
CA SER A 84 19.17 -17.75 -16.78
C SER A 84 19.58 -18.90 -15.86
N THR A 85 18.60 -19.59 -15.29
CA THR A 85 18.86 -20.84 -14.57
C THR A 85 19.42 -21.79 -15.62
N SER A 86 20.72 -22.11 -15.57
CA SER A 86 21.24 -23.24 -16.32
C SER A 86 20.49 -24.45 -15.78
N ARG A 87 19.51 -24.93 -16.55
CA ARG A 87 18.90 -26.24 -16.28
C ARG A 87 20.05 -27.23 -16.28
N HIS A 88 20.42 -27.75 -15.11
CA HIS A 88 21.16 -29.00 -15.05
C HIS A 88 20.23 -30.05 -15.68
N GLY A 89 20.48 -30.33 -16.95
CA GLY A 89 19.89 -31.44 -17.65
C GLY A 89 20.47 -32.74 -17.12
N SER A 90 19.55 -33.67 -16.85
CA SER A 90 19.66 -35.14 -16.89
C SER A 90 20.74 -35.81 -16.05
#